data_AF-A0A1I4JPR1-F1
#
_entry.id   AF-A0A1I4JPR1-F1
#
_cell.length_a   1.000
_cell.length_b   1.000
_cell.length_c   1.000
_cell.angle_alpha   90.00
_cell.angle_beta   90.00
_cell.angle_gamma   90.00
#
_symmetry.space_group_name_H-M   'P 1'
#
loop_
_entity.id
_entity.type
_entity.pdbx_description
1 polymer ?
#
loop_
_entity_poly.entity_id
_entity_poly.type
_entity_poly.pdbx_seq_one_letter_code
_entity_poly.pdbx_strand_id
1 'polypeptide(L)' 'MGSTLEREALDDVRRRGLRVVPLGPFVRGWIERHPAYADLVDPPGL' A
#
# COMPACT_ATOMS: atom_id res chain seq x y z
N MET A 1 15.83 4.56 2.69
CA MET A 1 15.47 5.33 1.48
C MET A 1 14.19 4.81 0.84
N GLY A 2 13.97 3.49 0.71
CA GLY A 2 12.70 2.92 0.22
C GLY A 2 11.47 3.44 0.98
N SER A 3 11.42 3.32 2.30
CA SER A 3 10.23 3.65 3.12
C SER A 3 9.61 5.03 2.96
N THR A 4 10.31 6.02 2.40
CA THR A 4 9.74 7.33 2.07
C THR A 4 8.97 7.29 0.77
N LEU A 5 9.51 6.63 -0.26
CA LEU A 5 8.88 6.51 -1.58
C LEU A 5 7.57 5.72 -1.50
N GLU A 6 7.55 4.60 -0.77
CA GLU A 6 6.31 3.83 -0.62
C GLU A 6 5.26 4.52 0.28
N ARG A 7 5.63 5.43 1.21
CA ARG A 7 4.63 6.29 1.88
C ARG A 7 4.00 7.26 0.89
N GLU A 8 4.83 8.03 0.18
CA GLU A 8 4.35 9.04 -0.77
C GLU A 8 3.48 8.42 -1.86
N ALA A 9 3.85 7.24 -2.37
CA ALA A 9 3.06 6.51 -3.35
C ALA A 9 1.69 6.08 -2.80
N LEU A 10 1.64 5.56 -1.57
CA LEU A 10 0.40 5.11 -0.95
C LEU A 10 -0.49 6.27 -0.49
N ASP A 11 0.10 7.39 -0.06
CA ASP A 11 -0.64 8.62 0.21
C ASP A 11 -1.28 9.18 -1.06
N ASP A 12 -0.58 9.12 -2.21
CA ASP A 12 -1.16 9.51 -3.50
C ASP A 12 -2.34 8.62 -3.92
N VAL A 13 -2.19 7.30 -3.76
CA VAL A 13 -3.28 6.32 -3.97
C VAL A 13 -4.50 6.72 -3.14
N ARG A 14 -4.30 7.01 -1.84
CA ARG A 14 -5.40 7.41 -0.96
C ARG A 14 -6.04 8.72 -1.41
N ARG A 15 -5.24 9.75 -1.73
CA ARG A 15 -5.76 11.04 -2.22
C ARG A 15 -6.61 10.89 -3.47
N ARG A 16 -6.29 9.91 -4.32
CA ARG A 16 -7.02 9.60 -5.54
C ARG A 16 -8.22 8.67 -5.33
N GLY A 17 -8.45 8.17 -4.11
CA GLY A 17 -9.49 7.19 -3.82
C GLY A 17 -9.27 5.84 -4.49
N LEU A 18 -8.01 5.49 -4.80
CA LEU A 18 -7.63 4.24 -5.45
C LEU A 18 -7.30 3.15 -4.43
N ARG A 19 -7.20 1.91 -4.92
CA ARG A 19 -6.77 0.73 -4.15
C ARG A 19 -5.52 0.13 -4.79
N VAL A 20 -4.78 -0.65 -4.01
CA VAL A 20 -3.50 -1.25 -4.41
C VAL A 20 -3.60 -2.76 -4.32
N VAL A 21 -3.10 -3.45 -5.35
CA VAL A 21 -2.88 -4.89 -5.32
C VAL A 21 -1.41 -5.16 -4.96
N PRO A 22 -1.09 -5.67 -3.77
CA PRO A 22 0.29 -5.94 -3.38
C PRO A 22 0.78 -7.24 -4.04
N LEU A 23 1.31 -7.11 -5.26
CA LEU A 23 1.76 -8.23 -6.10
C LEU A 23 3.03 -8.94 -5.59
N GLY A 24 3.73 -8.40 -4.59
CA GLY A 24 4.99 -8.96 -4.09
C GLY A 24 5.16 -8.89 -2.56
N PRO A 25 6.06 -9.72 -2.00
CA PRO A 25 6.26 -9.84 -0.55
C PRO A 25 6.78 -8.55 0.10
N PHE A 26 7.47 -7.70 -0.67
CA PHE A 26 8.04 -6.45 -0.15
C PHE A 26 6.97 -5.43 0.25
N VAL A 27 6.04 -5.11 -0.66
CA VAL A 27 4.92 -4.18 -0.40
C VAL A 27 4.00 -4.76 0.67
N ARG A 28 3.71 -6.08 0.62
CA ARG A 28 2.93 -6.75 1.66
C ARG A 28 3.53 -6.58 3.05
N GLY A 29 4.81 -6.94 3.21
CA GLY A 29 5.51 -6.79 4.50
C GLY A 29 5.66 -5.33 4.93
N TRP A 30 5.74 -4.38 3.99
CA TRP A 30 5.72 -2.97 4.31
C TRP A 30 4.37 -2.52 4.89
N ILE A 31 3.25 -2.93 4.28
CA ILE A 31 1.90 -2.59 4.74
C ILE A 31 1.59 -3.24 6.09
N GLU A 32 2.05 -4.48 6.33
CA GLU A 32 1.94 -5.13 7.64
C GLU A 32 2.61 -4.33 8.76
N ARG A 33 3.74 -3.67 8.47
CA ARG A 33 4.42 -2.75 9.42
C ARG A 33 3.76 -1.37 9.50
N HIS A 34 2.82 -1.06 8.62
CA HIS A 34 2.14 0.23 8.53
C HIS A 34 0.63 0.04 8.37
N PRO A 35 -0.06 -0.43 9.42
CA PRO A 35 -1.48 -0.80 9.36
C PRO A 35 -2.41 0.36 8.96
N ALA A 36 -1.95 1.62 9.07
CA ALA A 36 -2.65 2.81 8.58
C ALA A 36 -2.88 2.83 7.06
N TYR A 37 -2.30 1.90 6.29
CA TYR A 37 -2.48 1.76 4.85
C TYR A 37 -3.24 0.47 4.45
N ALA A 38 -3.68 -0.33 5.42
CA ALA A 38 -4.31 -1.63 5.15
C ALA A 38 -5.67 -1.50 4.43
N ASP A 39 -6.38 -0.38 4.63
CA ASP A 39 -7.62 -0.03 3.93
C ASP A 39 -7.45 0.20 2.42
N LEU A 40 -6.23 0.55 1.99
CA LEU A 40 -5.90 0.75 0.58
C LEU A 40 -5.67 -0.59 -0.16
N VAL A 41 -5.49 -1.70 0.56
CA VAL A 41 -5.20 -3.00 -0.06
C VAL A 41 -6.47 -3.63 -0.59
N ASP A 42 -6.51 -3.90 -1.89
CA ASP A 42 -7.56 -4.73 -2.46
C ASP A 42 -7.42 -6.18 -1.99
N PRO A 43 -8.50 -6.83 -1.49
CA PRO A 43 -8.46 -8.24 -1.21
C PRO A 43 -8.06 -9.01 -2.47
N PRO A 44 -7.16 -10.01 -2.37
CA PRO A 44 -6.78 -10.80 -3.52
C PRO A 44 -8.02 -11.49 -4.12
N GLY A 45 -8.31 -11.21 -5.40
CA GLY A 45 -9.35 -11.91 -6.16
C GLY A 45 -10.50 -11.07 -6.71
N LEU A 46 -10.39 -9.73 -6.73
CA LEU A 46 -11.25 -8.86 -7.55
C LEU A 46 -10.55 -8.47 -8.85
#